data_AF-A0A1B7K0G4-F1
#
_entry.id   AF-A0A1B7K0G4-F1
#
_cell.length_a   1.000
_cell.length_b   1.000
_cell.length_c   1.000
_cell.angle_alpha   90.00
_cell.angle_beta   90.00
_cell.angle_gamma   90.00
#
_symmetry.space_group_name_H-M   'P 1'
#
loop_
_entity.id
_entity.type
_entity.pdbx_description
1 polymer ?
#
loop_
_entity_poly.entity_id
_entity_poly.type
_entity_poly.pdbx_seq_one_letter_code
_entity_poly.pdbx_strand_id
1 'polypeptide(L)' 'MTPEQKRQIEMLIETPQNHTSTLLTLLSTWCAAEEDNETRNMISIALTVACQIKESLDKAVEGK' A
#
# COMPACT_ATOMS: atom_id res chain seq x y z
N MET A 1 -14.10 -17.70 -8.60
CA MET A 1 -12.76 -18.19 -8.23
C MET A 1 -12.91 -19.46 -7.40
N THR A 2 -12.09 -20.48 -7.62
CA THR A 2 -12.11 -21.68 -6.76
C THR A 2 -11.42 -21.38 -5.41
N PRO A 3 -11.72 -22.13 -4.33
CA PRO A 3 -11.05 -21.93 -3.03
C PRO A 3 -9.52 -22.03 -3.11
N GLU A 4 -9.00 -22.93 -3.95
CA GLU A 4 -7.56 -23.10 -4.17
C GLU A 4 -6.94 -21.89 -4.88
N GLN A 5 -7.62 -21.34 -5.89
CA GLN A 5 -7.17 -20.11 -6.55
C GLN A 5 -7.18 -18.92 -5.58
N LYS A 6 -8.18 -18.83 -4.70
CA LYS A 6 -8.24 -17.78 -3.67
C LYS A 6 -7.02 -17.85 -2.75
N ARG A 7 -6.71 -19.04 -2.26
CA ARG A 7 -5.56 -19.28 -1.37
C ARG A 7 -4.23 -18.93 -2.03
N GLN A 8 -4.07 -19.27 -3.31
CA GLN A 8 -2.86 -18.91 -4.07
C GLN A 8 -2.71 -17.40 -4.22
N ILE A 9 -3.80 -16.68 -4.48
CA ILE A 9 -3.81 -15.22 -4.55
C ILE A 9 -3.46 -14.60 -3.20
N GLU A 10 -4.07 -15.07 -2.10
CA GLU A 10 -3.77 -14.62 -0.74
C GLU A 10 -2.27 -14.76 -0.41
N MET A 11 -1.67 -15.93 -0.73
CA MET A 11 -0.24 -16.17 -0.51
C MET A 11 0.66 -15.24 -1.35
N LEU A 12 0.28 -14.95 -2.59
CA LEU A 12 1.05 -14.06 -3.47
C LEU A 12 0.95 -12.59 -3.05
N ILE A 13 -0.16 -12.20 -2.43
CA ILE A 13 -0.46 -10.81 -2.05
C ILE A 13 0.03 -10.45 -0.65
N GLU A 14 0.16 -11.42 0.26
CA GLU A 14 0.58 -11.19 1.65
C GLU A 14 1.87 -10.36 1.75
N THR A 15 2.91 -10.72 1.00
CA THR A 15 4.18 -9.99 1.00
C THR A 15 4.03 -8.56 0.44
N PRO A 16 3.44 -8.34 -0.75
CA PRO A 16 3.09 -7.01 -1.24
C PRO A 16 2.28 -6.15 -0.26
N GLN A 17 1.29 -6.72 0.44
CA GLN A 17 0.49 -6.00 1.45
C GLN A 17 1.34 -5.55 2.64
N ASN A 18 2.22 -6.41 3.12
CA ASN A 18 3.14 -6.09 4.21
C ASN A 18 4.13 -4.99 3.80
N HIS A 19 4.73 -5.10 2.61
CA HIS A 19 5.62 -4.06 2.07
C HIS A 19 4.90 -2.73 1.89
N THR A 20 3.67 -2.75 1.35
CA THR A 20 2.88 -1.53 1.15
C THR A 20 2.50 -0.89 2.49
N SER A 21 2.17 -1.70 3.51
CA SER A 21 1.86 -1.19 4.85
C SER A 21 3.08 -0.58 5.55
N THR A 22 4.25 -1.20 5.38
CA THR A 22 5.53 -0.61 5.83
C THR A 22 5.83 0.70 5.11
N LEU A 23 5.66 0.74 3.78
CA LEU A 23 5.88 1.95 2.98
C LEU A 23 4.97 3.10 3.44
N LEU A 24 3.68 2.83 3.69
CA LEU A 24 2.74 3.81 4.22
C LEU A 24 3.18 4.36 5.58
N THR A 25 3.68 3.49 6.46
CA THR A 25 4.21 3.89 7.78
C THR A 25 5.43 4.80 7.65
N LEU A 26 6.37 4.44 6.77
CA LEU A 26 7.58 5.24 6.54
C LEU A 26 7.26 6.60 5.93
N LEU A 27 6.42 6.62 4.89
CA LEU A 27 6.04 7.87 4.22
C LEU A 27 5.20 8.78 5.13
N SER A 28 4.29 8.24 5.94
CA SER A 28 3.50 9.05 6.87
C SER A 28 4.37 9.65 7.97
N THR A 29 5.33 8.88 8.50
CA THR A 29 6.32 9.36 9.48
C THR A 29 7.20 10.45 8.87
N TRP A 30 7.70 10.25 7.64
CA TRP A 30 8.52 11.25 6.96
C TRP A 30 7.71 12.52 6.65
N CYS A 31 6.49 12.39 6.14
CA CYS A 31 5.62 13.54 5.85
C CYS A 31 5.36 14.41 7.09
N ALA A 32 5.18 13.78 8.26
CA ALA A 32 4.95 14.49 9.51
C ALA A 32 6.19 15.21 10.05
N ALA A 33 7.38 14.70 9.75
CA ALA A 33 8.67 15.28 10.17
C ALA A 33 9.25 16.28 9.16
N GLU A 34 8.79 16.25 7.91
CA GLU A 34 9.31 17.11 6.84
C GLU A 34 8.87 18.56 7.04
N GLU A 35 9.82 19.50 7.02
CA GLU A 35 9.58 20.94 7.18
C GLU A 35 9.42 21.63 5.82
N ASP A 36 10.12 21.14 4.80
CA ASP A 36 10.05 21.68 3.44
C ASP A 36 8.72 21.37 2.78
N ASN A 37 8.00 22.42 2.35
CA ASN A 37 6.63 22.27 1.85
C ASN A 37 6.57 21.57 0.49
N GLU A 38 7.57 21.76 -0.38
CA GLU A 38 7.62 21.10 -1.69
C GLU A 38 7.87 19.60 -1.52
N THR A 39 8.83 19.24 -0.66
CA THR A 39 9.15 17.86 -0.29
C THR A 39 7.96 17.20 0.39
N ARG A 40 7.30 17.88 1.35
CA ARG A 40 6.09 17.36 1.99
C ARG A 40 4.97 17.10 0.98
N ASN A 41 4.79 17.98 0.00
CA ASN A 41 3.81 17.77 -1.08
C ASN A 41 4.16 16.54 -1.93
N MET A 42 5.44 16.36 -2.29
CA MET A 42 5.91 15.17 -3.01
C MET A 42 5.67 13.88 -2.21
N ILE A 43 5.93 13.89 -0.89
CA ILE A 43 5.66 12.75 0.00
C ILE A 43 4.15 12.48 0.07
N SER A 44 3.31 13.51 0.11
CA SER A 44 1.84 13.37 0.09
C SER A 44 1.33 12.72 -1.20
N ILE A 45 1.93 13.03 -2.34
CA ILE A 45 1.63 12.35 -3.61
C ILE A 45 2.03 10.88 -3.53
N ALA A 46 3.24 10.58 -3.02
CA ALA A 46 3.70 9.20 -2.85
C ALA A 46 2.78 8.40 -1.89
N LEU A 47 2.32 9.00 -0.79
CA LEU A 47 1.33 8.42 0.13
C LEU A 47 0.03 8.07 -0.59
N THR A 48 -0.47 8.98 -1.43
CA THR A 48 -1.70 8.75 -2.20
C THR A 48 -1.57 7.53 -3.11
N VAL A 49 -0.45 7.42 -3.83
CA VAL A 49 -0.17 6.26 -4.69
C VAL A 49 -0.03 4.98 -3.87
N ALA A 50 0.66 5.01 -2.73
CA ALA A 50 0.79 3.85 -1.84
C ALA A 50 -0.57 3.38 -1.28
N CYS A 51 -1.47 4.30 -0.94
CA CYS A 51 -2.85 3.98 -0.54
C CYS A 51 -3.61 3.28 -1.67
N GLN A 52 -3.53 3.79 -2.91
CA GLN A 52 -4.17 3.18 -4.07
C GLN A 52 -3.66 1.77 -4.37
N ILE A 53 -2.36 1.54 -4.18
CA ILE A 53 -1.76 0.19 -4.29
C ILE A 53 -2.35 -0.72 -3.22
N LYS A 54 -2.43 -0.27 -1.96
CA LYS A 54 -3.00 -1.06 -0.86
C LYS A 54 -4.44 -1.45 -1.15
N GLU A 55 -5.28 -0.49 -1.56
CA GLU A 55 -6.66 -0.74 -1.94
C GLU A 55 -6.79 -1.75 -3.10
N SER A 56 -5.88 -1.67 -4.07
CA SER A 56 -5.86 -2.60 -5.21
C SER A 56 -5.50 -4.03 -4.78
N LEU A 57 -4.53 -4.17 -3.87
CA LEU A 57 -4.16 -5.46 -3.28
C LEU A 57 -5.31 -6.04 -2.44
N ASP A 58 -5.99 -5.21 -1.65
CA ASP A 58 -7.12 -5.63 -0.83
C ASP A 58 -8.31 -6.09 -1.70
N LYS A 59 -8.61 -5.38 -2.80
CA LYS A 59 -9.62 -5.81 -3.78
C LYS A 59 -9.28 -7.15 -4.44
N ALA A 60 -8.01 -7.37 -4.78
CA ALA A 60 -7.56 -8.62 -5.38
C ALA A 60 -7.74 -9.82 -4.43
N VAL A 61 -7.60 -9.63 -3.11
CA VAL A 61 -7.90 -10.66 -2.09
C VAL A 61 -9.42 -10.88 -1.94
N GLU A 62 -10.21 -9.82 -2.00
CA GLU A 62 -11.68 -9.91 -1.97
C GLU A 62 -12.28 -10.58 -3.22
N GLY A 63 -11.51 -10.66 -4.31
CA GLY A 63 -11.94 -11.23 -5.59
C GLY A 63 -12.97 -10.37 -6.31
N LYS A 64 -12.91 -9.04 -6.13
CA LYS A 64 -13.76 -8.04 -6.80
C LYS A 64 -13.04 -7.34 -7.95
#